data_AF-A0A6N7RKQ3-F1
#
_entry.id   AF-A0A6N7RKQ3-F1
#
_cell.length_a   1.000
_cell.length_b   1.000
_cell.length_c   1.000
_cell.angle_alpha   90.00
_cell.angle_beta   90.00
_cell.angle_gamma   90.00
#
_symmetry.space_group_name_H-M   'P 1'
#
loop_
_entity.id
_entity.type
_entity.pdbx_description
1 polymer ?
#
loop_
_entity_poly.entity_id
_entity_poly.type
_entity_poly.pdbx_seq_one_letter_code
_entity_poly.pdbx_strand_id
1 'polypeptide(L)'
;MELQVTRRDFFKGSIVVALGAAGAGVLSSCAGGNAAAKTDGATAAADAGDAAKTVTLHRGYGAAHGDKCFTSVVVATAEDGTILAASVDDYQFMAADSAGITPVPNSDAGFAAGYAEGQVLMSKMQNNDAYSAMMKEKAQATTPWLTSMKAIEGYCAGKKAADLTKTNLDAVSGATLVDAPNYLKLVSDVAQSGDIVTTGTYTGEGSDLKLGRVNAAAHGDKAFAEAVSLVQGDVLVAASIDEFQFSDAATDGLVPVPNSDAGFAAGYAEGVVLMSKSVNSDVYSAMMKEKAQATTPWLGSMSAIEAFIAGQKIADVKAKGPDAVSGATLVDTAGYVEAAVSAAKAA
;
A
#
# COMPACT_ATOMS: atom_id res chain seq x y z
N MET A 1 46.65 7.92 3.83
CA MET A 1 46.12 8.07 2.45
C MET A 1 45.45 6.75 2.13
N GLU A 2 44.20 6.60 2.59
CA GLU A 2 43.37 5.42 2.36
C GLU A 2 42.18 5.86 1.51
N LEU A 3 42.01 5.20 0.36
CA LEU A 3 40.89 5.45 -0.54
C LEU A 3 39.65 4.74 0.01
N GLN A 4 38.61 5.53 0.30
CA GLN A 4 37.25 5.07 0.49
C GLN A 4 36.67 4.57 -0.85
N VAL A 5 36.13 3.36 -0.85
CA VAL A 5 35.28 2.84 -1.93
C VAL A 5 33.82 3.04 -1.50
N THR A 6 33.05 3.82 -2.26
CA THR A 6 31.64 4.10 -2.01
C THR A 6 30.72 3.12 -2.76
N ARG A 7 29.56 2.81 -2.17
CA ARG A 7 28.58 1.78 -2.58
C ARG A 7 27.80 2.12 -3.87
N ARG A 8 28.47 2.29 -5.02
CA ARG A 8 27.79 2.53 -6.31
C ARG A 8 27.93 1.43 -7.37
N ASP A 9 28.55 0.30 -7.07
CA ASP A 9 28.87 -0.70 -8.10
C ASP A 9 28.26 -2.11 -7.92
N PHE A 10 27.27 -2.32 -7.04
CA PHE A 10 26.77 -3.69 -6.80
C PHE A 10 25.61 -4.18 -7.68
N PHE A 11 25.16 -3.42 -8.68
CA PHE A 11 24.21 -3.94 -9.68
C PHE A 11 24.90 -4.19 -11.01
N LYS A 12 25.58 -5.34 -11.11
CA LYS A 12 25.88 -6.00 -12.39
C LYS A 12 26.21 -7.48 -12.15
N GLY A 13 25.17 -8.30 -12.29
CA GLY A 13 25.24 -9.70 -12.70
C GLY A 13 25.88 -10.70 -11.74
N SER A 14 25.14 -11.73 -11.35
CA SER A 14 25.57 -13.13 -11.53
C SER A 14 24.46 -14.10 -11.18
N ILE A 15 24.08 -14.85 -12.21
CA ILE A 15 23.39 -16.15 -12.18
C ILE A 15 24.20 -17.11 -11.31
N VAL A 16 23.53 -17.85 -10.41
CA VAL A 16 24.11 -19.05 -9.80
C VAL A 16 23.16 -20.23 -9.98
N VAL A 17 23.75 -21.24 -10.61
CA VAL A 17 23.24 -22.55 -11.00
C VAL A 17 23.05 -23.44 -9.77
N ALA A 18 21.92 -24.14 -9.69
CA ALA A 18 21.70 -25.23 -8.77
C ALA A 18 22.48 -26.50 -9.21
N LEU A 19 23.25 -27.09 -8.30
CA LEU A 19 23.84 -28.42 -8.48
C LEU A 19 23.46 -29.28 -7.27
N GLY A 20 22.83 -30.42 -7.56
CA GLY A 20 22.36 -31.37 -6.55
C GLY A 20 23.47 -32.25 -5.96
N ALA A 21 23.13 -32.94 -4.87
CA ALA A 21 23.85 -34.10 -4.38
C ALA A 21 22.86 -35.11 -3.79
N ALA A 22 22.91 -36.32 -4.33
CA ALA A 22 22.26 -37.52 -3.82
C ALA A 22 23.14 -38.21 -2.76
N GLY A 23 22.55 -39.01 -1.87
CA GLY A 23 23.31 -40.03 -1.15
C GLY A 23 22.72 -40.59 0.15
N ALA A 24 21.93 -41.66 0.00
CA ALA A 24 21.89 -42.92 0.76
C ALA A 24 21.85 -42.98 2.31
N GLY A 25 20.95 -43.82 2.82
CA GLY A 25 21.01 -44.39 4.17
C GLY A 25 19.85 -45.33 4.49
N VAL A 26 19.98 -46.59 4.12
CA VAL A 26 19.03 -47.70 4.37
C VAL A 26 19.15 -48.19 5.82
N LEU A 27 18.02 -48.45 6.49
CA LEU A 27 17.91 -49.50 7.52
C LEU A 27 16.57 -50.24 7.37
N SER A 28 16.67 -51.57 7.45
CA SER A 28 15.66 -52.58 7.15
C SER A 28 15.22 -53.31 8.42
N SER A 29 14.17 -54.12 8.28
CA SER A 29 13.76 -55.29 9.10
C SER A 29 12.76 -54.99 10.24
N CYS A 30 11.64 -55.70 10.47
CA CYS A 30 11.07 -56.94 9.92
C CYS A 30 9.55 -57.06 10.22
N ALA A 31 8.83 -57.72 9.29
CA ALA A 31 7.63 -58.60 9.37
C ALA A 31 6.60 -58.47 10.52
N GLY A 32 5.28 -58.64 10.31
CA GLY A 32 4.50 -59.12 9.17
C GLY A 32 3.03 -59.31 9.59
N GLY A 33 2.13 -59.61 8.64
CA GLY A 33 0.75 -60.03 8.96
C GLY A 33 -0.29 -59.58 7.94
N ASN A 34 -0.69 -60.52 7.10
CA ASN A 34 -1.63 -60.40 5.99
C ASN A 34 -3.09 -60.24 6.47
N ALA A 35 -3.80 -59.20 6.01
CA ALA A 35 -5.26 -59.20 5.94
C ALA A 35 -5.74 -58.18 4.90
N ALA A 36 -6.15 -58.68 3.74
CA ALA A 36 -6.87 -57.92 2.74
C ALA A 36 -8.28 -57.59 3.28
N ALA A 37 -8.56 -56.31 3.49
CA ALA A 37 -9.91 -55.79 3.68
C ALA A 37 -10.18 -54.78 2.57
N LYS A 38 -11.06 -55.15 1.63
CA LYS A 38 -11.75 -54.20 0.77
C LYS A 38 -12.61 -53.30 1.66
N THR A 39 -12.30 -52.02 1.70
CA THR A 39 -13.24 -50.98 2.10
C THR A 39 -13.34 -50.00 0.95
N ASP A 40 -14.46 -50.07 0.24
CA ASP A 40 -14.97 -48.97 -0.58
C ASP A 40 -15.15 -47.76 0.35
N GLY A 41 -14.15 -46.90 0.37
CA GLY A 41 -14.23 -45.56 0.90
C GLY A 41 -13.84 -44.64 -0.23
N ALA A 42 -14.82 -44.00 -0.85
CA ALA A 42 -14.54 -42.78 -1.59
C ALA A 42 -13.88 -41.83 -0.59
N THR A 43 -12.55 -41.71 -0.63
CA THR A 43 -11.86 -40.55 -0.08
C THR A 43 -12.48 -39.36 -0.78
N ALA A 44 -13.37 -38.66 -0.08
CA ALA A 44 -13.67 -37.28 -0.43
C ALA A 44 -12.30 -36.61 -0.55
N ALA A 45 -11.92 -36.26 -1.78
CA ALA A 45 -10.80 -35.37 -1.99
C ALA A 45 -11.13 -34.14 -1.15
N ALA A 46 -10.37 -33.92 -0.08
CA ALA A 46 -10.35 -32.63 0.56
C ALA A 46 -10.06 -31.64 -0.57
N ASP A 47 -10.99 -30.71 -0.77
CA ASP A 47 -10.91 -29.71 -1.83
C ASP A 47 -9.56 -29.01 -1.70
N ALA A 48 -8.73 -29.12 -2.74
CA ALA A 48 -7.45 -28.41 -2.80
C ALA A 48 -7.65 -26.88 -2.85
N GLY A 49 -8.91 -26.41 -2.94
CA GLY A 49 -9.31 -25.01 -2.93
C GLY A 49 -9.26 -24.28 -1.58
N ASP A 50 -9.02 -24.96 -0.45
CA ASP A 50 -9.13 -24.33 0.89
C ASP A 50 -7.78 -24.18 1.63
N ALA A 51 -6.65 -24.42 0.95
CA ALA A 51 -5.34 -24.16 1.54
C ALA A 51 -5.09 -22.65 1.65
N ALA A 52 -4.64 -22.20 2.83
CA ALA A 52 -4.21 -20.83 3.04
C ALA A 52 -3.01 -20.50 2.12
N LYS A 53 -3.15 -19.44 1.35
CA LYS A 53 -2.14 -18.88 0.46
C LYS A 53 -1.66 -17.54 1.02
N THR A 54 -0.39 -17.21 0.80
CA THR A 54 0.16 -15.91 1.22
C THR A 54 -0.14 -14.84 0.18
N VAL A 55 -0.55 -13.67 0.66
CA VAL A 55 -0.64 -12.44 -0.12
C VAL A 55 0.31 -11.40 0.46
N THR A 56 0.94 -10.63 -0.42
CA THR A 56 1.77 -9.48 -0.05
C THR A 56 1.08 -8.20 -0.53
N LEU A 57 0.88 -7.23 0.36
CA LEU A 57 0.56 -5.86 -0.06
C LEU A 57 1.85 -5.09 -0.23
N HIS A 58 2.00 -4.46 -1.39
CA HIS A 58 3.10 -3.58 -1.74
C HIS A 58 2.58 -2.16 -1.79
N ARG A 59 3.23 -1.22 -1.10
CA ARG A 59 2.88 0.20 -1.11
C ARG A 59 3.97 1.02 -1.79
N GLY A 60 3.58 2.02 -2.56
CA GLY A 60 4.53 2.98 -3.11
C GLY A 60 3.89 4.22 -3.71
N TYR A 61 4.75 5.14 -4.12
CA TYR A 61 4.38 6.48 -4.56
C TYR A 61 5.06 6.83 -5.88
N GLY A 62 4.37 7.57 -6.74
CA GLY A 62 4.94 8.03 -8.01
C GLY A 62 4.27 9.30 -8.54
N ALA A 63 4.74 9.74 -9.70
CA ALA A 63 4.17 10.84 -10.46
C ALA A 63 3.47 10.28 -11.71
N ALA A 64 2.32 9.62 -11.53
CA ALA A 64 1.64 8.97 -12.66
C ALA A 64 0.83 9.96 -13.51
N HIS A 65 0.47 11.13 -12.96
CA HIS A 65 -0.35 12.12 -13.66
C HIS A 65 0.15 13.55 -13.49
N GLY A 66 0.81 14.05 -14.54
CA GLY A 66 1.35 15.40 -14.58
C GLY A 66 2.28 15.70 -13.40
N ASP A 67 2.42 16.99 -13.10
CA ASP A 67 3.32 17.49 -12.04
C ASP A 67 2.57 18.08 -10.83
N LYS A 68 1.24 18.14 -10.86
CA LYS A 68 0.40 18.79 -9.83
C LYS A 68 -0.21 17.85 -8.79
N CYS A 69 0.16 16.58 -8.82
CA CYS A 69 -0.29 15.60 -7.86
C CYS A 69 0.80 14.56 -7.62
N PHE A 70 0.72 13.84 -6.51
CA PHE A 70 1.44 12.56 -6.39
C PHE A 70 0.42 11.43 -6.34
N THR A 71 0.83 10.26 -6.82
CA THR A 71 0.03 9.06 -6.89
C THR A 71 0.44 8.09 -5.79
N SER A 72 -0.53 7.59 -5.03
CA SER A 72 -0.38 6.52 -4.04
C SER A 72 -0.95 5.21 -4.57
N VAL A 73 -0.14 4.14 -4.53
CA VAL A 73 -0.51 2.81 -5.00
C VAL A 73 -0.32 1.78 -3.89
N VAL A 74 -1.31 0.90 -3.74
CA VAL A 74 -1.19 -0.36 -2.99
C VAL A 74 -1.60 -1.52 -3.88
N VAL A 75 -0.74 -2.53 -4.00
CA VAL A 75 -0.97 -3.71 -4.84
C VAL A 75 -0.92 -4.98 -4.01
N ALA A 76 -1.93 -5.82 -4.10
CA ALA A 76 -1.93 -7.17 -3.53
C ALA A 76 -1.37 -8.17 -4.55
N THR A 77 -0.37 -8.95 -4.18
CA THR A 77 0.21 -10.00 -5.03
C THR A 77 0.16 -11.37 -4.35
N ALA A 78 -0.12 -12.41 -5.13
CA ALA A 78 0.07 -13.79 -4.72
C ALA A 78 1.57 -14.16 -4.73
N GLU A 79 1.93 -15.28 -4.10
CA GLU A 79 3.32 -15.78 -4.04
C GLU A 79 3.99 -15.92 -5.41
N ASP A 80 3.22 -16.25 -6.44
CA ASP A 80 3.73 -16.41 -7.80
C ASP A 80 3.90 -15.06 -8.54
N GLY A 81 3.58 -13.93 -7.89
CA GLY A 81 3.64 -12.57 -8.45
C GLY A 81 2.40 -12.16 -9.25
N THR A 82 1.31 -12.93 -9.21
CA THR A 82 0.02 -12.52 -9.79
C THR A 82 -0.58 -11.39 -8.98
N ILE A 83 -1.00 -10.32 -9.63
CA ILE A 83 -1.74 -9.23 -8.99
C ILE A 83 -3.16 -9.71 -8.68
N LEU A 84 -3.53 -9.67 -7.40
CA LEU A 84 -4.85 -10.06 -6.91
C LEU A 84 -5.79 -8.85 -6.88
N ALA A 85 -5.29 -7.69 -6.48
CA ALA A 85 -6.02 -6.42 -6.46
C ALA A 85 -5.03 -5.25 -6.51
N ALA A 86 -5.49 -4.10 -7.01
CA ALA A 86 -4.74 -2.85 -6.95
C ALA A 86 -5.66 -1.72 -6.47
N SER A 87 -5.09 -0.77 -5.74
CA SER A 87 -5.74 0.48 -5.35
C SER A 87 -4.84 1.64 -5.71
N VAL A 88 -5.36 2.64 -6.40
CA VAL A 88 -4.64 3.82 -6.87
C VAL A 88 -5.42 5.07 -6.50
N ASP A 89 -4.73 6.07 -5.97
CA ASP A 89 -5.28 7.41 -5.76
C ASP A 89 -4.25 8.48 -6.09
N ASP A 90 -4.74 9.67 -6.44
CA ASP A 90 -3.91 10.86 -6.57
C ASP A 90 -4.28 11.86 -5.48
N TYR A 91 -3.25 12.50 -4.94
CA TYR A 91 -3.37 13.61 -4.01
C TYR A 91 -2.95 14.91 -4.68
N GLN A 92 -3.82 15.91 -4.65
CA GLN A 92 -3.62 17.16 -5.36
C GLN A 92 -4.04 18.35 -4.48
N PHE A 93 -3.26 19.44 -4.54
CA PHE A 93 -3.69 20.70 -3.96
C PHE A 93 -4.77 21.38 -4.80
N MET A 94 -5.75 21.92 -4.11
CA MET A 94 -6.86 22.68 -4.65
C MET A 94 -6.97 24.01 -3.92
N ALA A 95 -7.59 25.00 -4.56
CA ALA A 95 -7.99 26.22 -3.85
C ALA A 95 -8.99 25.86 -2.74
N ALA A 96 -8.81 26.40 -1.54
CA ALA A 96 -9.59 26.07 -0.35
C ALA A 96 -11.10 26.37 -0.50
N ASP A 97 -11.46 27.29 -1.38
CA ASP A 97 -12.83 27.66 -1.71
C ASP A 97 -13.45 26.82 -2.85
N SER A 98 -12.72 25.81 -3.35
CA SER A 98 -13.22 24.91 -4.39
C SER A 98 -14.47 24.17 -3.92
N ALA A 99 -15.59 24.38 -4.62
CA ALA A 99 -16.87 23.79 -4.27
C ALA A 99 -16.83 22.26 -4.28
N GLY A 100 -17.36 21.64 -3.23
CA GLY A 100 -17.47 20.18 -3.11
C GLY A 100 -16.17 19.46 -2.77
N ILE A 101 -15.07 20.18 -2.49
CA ILE A 101 -13.83 19.58 -2.00
C ILE A 101 -13.90 19.37 -0.49
N THR A 102 -13.67 18.13 -0.10
CA THR A 102 -13.35 17.68 1.26
C THR A 102 -11.84 17.45 1.36
N PRO A 103 -11.12 18.31 2.10
CA PRO A 103 -9.69 18.13 2.33
C PRO A 103 -9.37 16.83 3.07
N VAL A 104 -8.10 16.40 2.98
CA VAL A 104 -7.62 15.30 3.83
C VAL A 104 -7.77 15.65 5.32
N PRO A 105 -7.85 14.64 6.22
CA PRO A 105 -7.99 14.90 7.66
C PRO A 105 -6.94 15.86 8.21
N ASN A 106 -7.29 16.57 9.27
CA ASN A 106 -6.46 17.59 9.93
C ASN A 106 -6.13 18.84 9.09
N SER A 107 -6.75 19.01 7.92
CA SER A 107 -6.63 20.23 7.09
C SER A 107 -7.27 21.50 7.71
N ASP A 108 -7.96 21.36 8.83
CA ASP A 108 -8.50 22.44 9.67
C ASP A 108 -7.73 22.58 11.01
N ALA A 109 -6.62 21.84 11.17
CA ALA A 109 -5.83 21.76 12.38
C ALA A 109 -4.32 21.88 12.08
N GLY A 110 -3.46 21.28 12.91
CA GLY A 110 -1.99 21.43 12.83
C GLY A 110 -1.36 21.07 11.47
N PHE A 111 -1.96 20.18 10.68
CA PHE A 111 -1.45 19.76 9.38
C PHE A 111 -1.55 20.88 8.34
N ALA A 112 -2.56 21.76 8.45
CA ALA A 112 -2.77 22.90 7.56
C ALA A 112 -1.63 23.92 7.58
N ALA A 113 -0.80 23.91 8.64
CA ALA A 113 0.38 24.77 8.74
C ALA A 113 1.40 24.51 7.60
N GLY A 114 1.34 23.36 6.94
CA GLY A 114 2.17 23.07 5.78
C GLY A 114 1.61 23.50 4.44
N TYR A 115 0.42 24.12 4.39
CA TYR A 115 -0.20 24.56 3.15
C TYR A 115 0.20 25.98 2.78
N ALA A 116 0.38 26.22 1.48
CA ALA A 116 0.39 27.58 0.94
C ALA A 116 -0.95 28.26 1.24
N GLU A 117 -0.94 29.59 1.31
CA GLU A 117 -2.16 30.36 1.58
C GLU A 117 -3.28 30.02 0.58
N GLY A 118 -4.47 29.72 1.11
CA GLY A 118 -5.64 29.39 0.30
C GLY A 118 -5.58 28.03 -0.40
N GLN A 119 -4.67 27.12 0.00
CA GLN A 119 -4.59 25.76 -0.53
C GLN A 119 -5.09 24.71 0.46
N VAL A 120 -5.62 23.62 -0.07
CA VAL A 120 -5.95 22.40 0.69
C VAL A 120 -5.53 21.17 -0.11
N LEU A 121 -5.00 20.15 0.57
CA LEU A 121 -4.71 18.86 -0.06
C LEU A 121 -5.97 17.99 -0.07
N MET A 122 -6.25 17.35 -1.19
CA MET A 122 -7.38 16.42 -1.33
C MET A 122 -6.98 15.13 -2.03
N SER A 123 -7.67 14.03 -1.69
CA SER A 123 -7.67 12.76 -2.43
C SER A 123 -8.68 12.85 -3.58
N LYS A 124 -8.29 12.45 -4.79
CA LYS A 124 -9.21 12.42 -5.95
C LYS A 124 -10.27 11.33 -5.79
N MET A 125 -9.94 10.20 -5.16
CA MET A 125 -10.91 9.15 -4.86
C MET A 125 -12.03 9.65 -3.94
N GLN A 126 -11.68 10.29 -2.82
CA GLN A 126 -12.67 10.84 -1.87
C GLN A 126 -13.45 12.02 -2.46
N ASN A 127 -12.86 12.73 -3.42
CA ASN A 127 -13.45 13.90 -4.06
C ASN A 127 -13.87 13.63 -5.51
N ASN A 128 -14.16 12.39 -5.87
CA ASN A 128 -14.37 11.98 -7.26
C ASN A 128 -15.44 12.84 -7.97
N ASP A 129 -16.55 13.14 -7.30
CA ASP A 129 -17.66 13.85 -7.93
C ASP A 129 -17.27 15.29 -8.29
N ALA A 130 -16.68 16.01 -7.33
CA ALA A 130 -16.17 17.37 -7.55
C ALA A 130 -15.03 17.39 -8.58
N TYR A 131 -14.07 16.45 -8.48
CA TYR A 131 -12.96 16.37 -9.41
C TYR A 131 -13.40 16.01 -10.83
N SER A 132 -14.33 15.05 -10.98
CA SER A 132 -14.89 14.65 -12.27
C SER A 132 -15.71 15.77 -12.91
N ALA A 133 -16.44 16.56 -12.10
CA ALA A 133 -17.12 17.75 -12.60
C ALA A 133 -16.12 18.76 -13.18
N MET A 134 -15.01 19.02 -12.49
CA MET A 134 -13.94 19.88 -13.02
C MET A 134 -13.29 19.31 -14.29
N MET A 135 -13.06 18.00 -14.36
CA MET A 135 -12.55 17.37 -15.58
C MET A 135 -13.52 17.52 -16.75
N LYS A 136 -14.81 17.37 -16.50
CA LYS A 136 -15.85 17.58 -17.52
C LYS A 136 -15.87 19.02 -18.02
N GLU A 137 -15.76 20.00 -17.13
CA GLU A 137 -15.78 21.41 -17.48
C GLU A 137 -14.49 21.85 -18.21
N LYS A 138 -13.33 21.51 -17.65
CA LYS A 138 -12.02 22.04 -18.10
C LYS A 138 -11.36 21.21 -19.18
N ALA A 139 -11.61 19.90 -19.20
CA ALA A 139 -10.98 18.95 -20.12
C ALA A 139 -11.99 18.19 -20.98
N GLN A 140 -13.28 18.55 -20.92
CA GLN A 140 -14.36 17.90 -21.69
C GLN A 140 -14.44 16.38 -21.46
N ALA A 141 -14.02 15.92 -20.28
CA ALA A 141 -14.06 14.51 -19.94
C ALA A 141 -15.51 14.00 -19.93
N THR A 142 -15.73 12.86 -20.58
CA THR A 142 -17.04 12.19 -20.65
C THR A 142 -17.21 11.09 -19.61
N THR A 143 -16.10 10.66 -19.00
CA THR A 143 -16.06 9.59 -18.00
C THR A 143 -15.53 10.14 -16.67
N PRO A 144 -16.17 9.83 -15.53
CA PRO A 144 -15.65 10.20 -14.22
C PRO A 144 -14.24 9.63 -13.98
N TRP A 145 -13.44 10.34 -13.19
CA TRP A 145 -12.07 9.96 -12.88
C TRP A 145 -12.02 8.58 -12.22
N LEU A 146 -12.85 8.35 -11.18
CA LEU A 146 -12.86 7.09 -10.45
C LEU A 146 -13.32 5.92 -11.32
N THR A 147 -14.23 6.14 -12.27
CA THR A 147 -14.62 5.10 -13.24
C THR A 147 -13.42 4.64 -14.07
N SER A 148 -12.63 5.59 -14.57
CA SER A 148 -11.41 5.26 -15.31
C SER A 148 -10.36 4.60 -14.41
N MET A 149 -10.21 5.07 -13.17
CA MET A 149 -9.25 4.49 -12.23
C MET A 149 -9.62 3.04 -11.86
N LYS A 150 -10.90 2.76 -11.61
CA LYS A 150 -11.39 1.40 -11.35
C LYS A 150 -11.19 0.47 -12.55
N ALA A 151 -11.28 0.98 -13.78
CA ALA A 151 -10.94 0.20 -14.97
C ALA A 151 -9.44 -0.13 -15.05
N ILE A 152 -8.55 0.81 -14.67
CA ILE A 152 -7.10 0.58 -14.57
C ILE A 152 -6.79 -0.46 -13.49
N GLU A 153 -7.36 -0.29 -12.29
CA GLU A 153 -7.20 -1.23 -11.17
C GLU A 153 -7.69 -2.65 -11.56
N GLY A 154 -8.88 -2.74 -12.16
CA GLY A 154 -9.46 -4.00 -12.61
C GLY A 154 -8.67 -4.68 -13.73
N TYR A 155 -8.04 -3.90 -14.62
CA TYR A 155 -7.17 -4.46 -15.66
C TYR A 155 -5.93 -5.16 -15.09
N CYS A 156 -5.42 -4.69 -13.95
CA CYS A 156 -4.23 -5.26 -13.29
C CYS A 156 -4.50 -6.66 -12.71
N ALA A 157 -5.72 -6.91 -12.22
CA ALA A 157 -6.08 -8.18 -11.59
C ALA A 157 -5.87 -9.38 -12.53
N GLY A 158 -5.28 -10.45 -11.99
CA GLY A 158 -4.94 -11.67 -12.69
C GLY A 158 -3.71 -11.59 -13.61
N LYS A 159 -3.01 -10.45 -13.67
CA LYS A 159 -1.78 -10.29 -14.50
C LYS A 159 -0.52 -10.35 -13.66
N LYS A 160 0.61 -10.58 -14.32
CA LYS A 160 1.94 -10.35 -13.73
C LYS A 160 2.29 -8.87 -13.87
N ALA A 161 3.00 -8.34 -12.87
CA ALA A 161 3.46 -6.94 -12.86
C ALA A 161 4.22 -6.58 -14.16
N ALA A 162 5.12 -7.45 -14.62
CA ALA A 162 5.93 -7.25 -15.82
C ALA A 162 5.12 -7.15 -17.14
N ASP A 163 3.85 -7.55 -17.14
CA ASP A 163 3.00 -7.48 -18.33
C ASP A 163 2.23 -6.16 -18.44
N LEU A 164 2.15 -5.37 -17.35
CA LEU A 164 1.47 -4.07 -17.36
C LEU A 164 2.21 -2.99 -18.17
N THR A 165 3.53 -3.15 -18.38
CA THR A 165 4.37 -2.18 -19.11
C THR A 165 4.35 -2.39 -20.62
N LYS A 166 3.75 -3.48 -21.10
CA LYS A 166 3.66 -3.84 -22.53
C LYS A 166 2.33 -3.41 -23.17
N THR A 167 1.51 -2.65 -22.45
CA THR A 167 0.10 -2.43 -22.78
C THR A 167 -0.10 -1.26 -23.74
N ASN A 168 -0.86 -1.49 -24.82
CA ASN A 168 -1.48 -0.40 -25.59
C ASN A 168 -2.69 0.13 -24.81
N LEU A 169 -2.86 1.45 -24.74
CA LEU A 169 -3.98 2.15 -24.09
C LEU A 169 -5.35 1.56 -24.42
N ASP A 170 -5.56 1.18 -25.68
CA ASP A 170 -6.83 0.61 -26.15
C ASP A 170 -7.22 -0.71 -25.44
N ALA A 171 -6.27 -1.37 -24.75
CA ALA A 171 -6.52 -2.62 -24.05
C ALA A 171 -7.21 -2.44 -22.69
N VAL A 172 -7.18 -1.23 -22.10
CA VAL A 172 -7.82 -0.96 -20.80
C VAL A 172 -9.24 -0.46 -21.03
N SER A 173 -10.15 -1.40 -21.28
CA SER A 173 -11.57 -1.07 -21.51
C SER A 173 -12.16 -0.29 -20.33
N GLY A 174 -12.67 0.91 -20.62
CA GLY A 174 -13.29 1.79 -19.62
C GLY A 174 -12.37 2.84 -18.99
N ALA A 175 -11.05 2.77 -19.23
CA ALA A 175 -10.13 3.83 -18.83
C ALA A 175 -10.01 4.88 -19.95
N THR A 176 -10.40 6.13 -19.67
CA THR A 176 -10.28 7.24 -20.63
C THR A 176 -9.22 8.26 -20.25
N LEU A 177 -8.47 8.01 -19.18
CA LEU A 177 -7.34 8.85 -18.77
C LEU A 177 -6.18 8.63 -19.73
N VAL A 178 -5.66 9.71 -20.30
CA VAL A 178 -4.48 9.67 -21.19
C VAL A 178 -3.25 9.09 -20.48
N ASP A 179 -3.17 9.27 -19.16
CA ASP A 179 -2.06 8.80 -18.32
C ASP A 179 -2.23 7.36 -17.82
N ALA A 180 -3.25 6.62 -18.27
CA ALA A 180 -3.44 5.21 -17.89
C ALA A 180 -2.15 4.35 -18.00
N PRO A 181 -1.24 4.51 -18.99
CA PRO A 181 -0.01 3.73 -19.06
C PRO A 181 0.96 4.06 -17.92
N ASN A 182 0.97 5.31 -17.44
CA ASN A 182 1.82 5.73 -16.33
C ASN A 182 1.33 5.12 -15.02
N TYR A 183 0.01 5.07 -14.80
CA TYR A 183 -0.56 4.37 -13.64
C TYR A 183 -0.26 2.87 -13.68
N LEU A 184 -0.43 2.21 -14.84
CA LEU A 184 -0.08 0.80 -15.01
C LEU A 184 1.41 0.55 -14.76
N LYS A 185 2.28 1.45 -15.24
CA LYS A 185 3.71 1.39 -14.96
C LYS A 185 3.99 1.52 -13.46
N LEU A 186 3.36 2.48 -12.78
CA LEU A 186 3.55 2.65 -11.34
C LEU A 186 3.06 1.42 -10.56
N VAL A 187 1.91 0.85 -10.92
CA VAL A 187 1.44 -0.42 -10.34
C VAL A 187 2.45 -1.55 -10.58
N SER A 188 3.03 -1.64 -11.77
CA SER A 188 4.08 -2.61 -12.10
C SER A 188 5.31 -2.44 -11.20
N ASP A 189 5.80 -1.21 -11.06
CA ASP A 189 6.98 -0.91 -10.26
C ASP A 189 6.73 -1.21 -8.78
N VAL A 190 5.57 -0.80 -8.24
CA VAL A 190 5.20 -1.04 -6.83
C VAL A 190 5.00 -2.53 -6.55
N ALA A 191 4.33 -3.28 -7.42
CA ALA A 191 4.15 -4.73 -7.25
C ALA A 191 5.46 -5.52 -7.22
N GLN A 192 6.56 -4.94 -7.71
CA GLN A 192 7.90 -5.54 -7.71
C GLN A 192 8.80 -4.99 -6.59
N SER A 193 8.39 -3.93 -5.89
CA SER A 193 9.15 -3.36 -4.78
C SER A 193 8.96 -4.19 -3.50
N GLY A 194 10.04 -4.39 -2.76
CA GLY A 194 10.02 -4.96 -1.41
C GLY A 194 10.16 -3.92 -0.30
N ASP A 195 10.09 -2.62 -0.62
CA ASP A 195 10.50 -1.55 0.30
C ASP A 195 9.47 -1.32 1.41
N ILE A 196 8.18 -1.33 1.05
CA ILE A 196 7.06 -1.15 1.99
C ILE A 196 6.07 -2.28 1.72
N VAL A 197 6.21 -3.37 2.47
CA VAL A 197 5.40 -4.57 2.31
C VAL A 197 4.78 -5.03 3.62
N THR A 198 3.59 -5.61 3.50
CA THR A 198 2.93 -6.34 4.59
C THR A 198 2.38 -7.65 4.04
N THR A 199 2.14 -8.64 4.89
CA THR A 199 1.68 -9.95 4.45
C THR A 199 0.41 -10.38 5.16
N GLY A 200 -0.43 -11.13 4.46
CA GLY A 200 -1.61 -11.78 5.02
C GLY A 200 -1.83 -13.16 4.41
N THR A 201 -2.94 -13.78 4.77
CA THR A 201 -3.33 -15.08 4.24
C THR A 201 -4.77 -15.05 3.72
N TYR A 202 -4.98 -15.64 2.55
CA TYR A 202 -6.30 -15.78 1.92
C TYR A 202 -6.51 -17.24 1.48
N THR A 203 -7.74 -17.61 1.14
CA THR A 203 -8.06 -18.95 0.61
C THR A 203 -8.63 -18.88 -0.81
N GLY A 204 -8.70 -20.03 -1.49
CA GLY A 204 -9.20 -20.09 -2.86
C GLY A 204 -8.33 -19.35 -3.88
N GLU A 205 -8.93 -18.91 -4.98
CA GLU A 205 -8.23 -18.25 -6.09
C GLU A 205 -8.00 -16.75 -5.86
N GLY A 206 -8.59 -16.16 -4.82
CA GLY A 206 -8.44 -14.75 -4.47
C GLY A 206 -9.19 -13.77 -5.39
N SER A 207 -10.05 -14.27 -6.30
CA SER A 207 -10.88 -13.41 -7.18
C SER A 207 -11.95 -12.60 -6.44
N ASP A 208 -12.24 -12.96 -5.19
CA ASP A 208 -13.17 -12.27 -4.30
C ASP A 208 -12.47 -11.27 -3.36
N LEU A 209 -11.15 -11.14 -3.45
CA LEU A 209 -10.37 -10.17 -2.69
C LEU A 209 -10.68 -8.74 -3.15
N LYS A 210 -10.81 -7.83 -2.19
CA LYS A 210 -11.07 -6.41 -2.45
C LYS A 210 -10.20 -5.52 -1.59
N LEU A 211 -9.78 -4.38 -2.16
CA LEU A 211 -9.08 -3.33 -1.43
C LEU A 211 -10.03 -2.18 -1.14
N GLY A 212 -10.15 -1.82 0.13
CA GLY A 212 -10.74 -0.57 0.57
C GLY A 212 -9.67 0.41 1.00
N ARG A 213 -9.91 1.71 0.81
CA ARG A 213 -8.97 2.80 1.12
C ARG A 213 -9.69 3.90 1.89
N VAL A 214 -9.06 4.45 2.93
CA VAL A 214 -9.53 5.65 3.63
C VAL A 214 -8.37 6.56 4.02
N ASN A 215 -8.65 7.85 4.12
CA ASN A 215 -7.84 8.81 4.87
C ASN A 215 -8.44 9.02 6.26
N ALA A 216 -7.60 9.02 7.29
CA ALA A 216 -8.02 9.16 8.69
C ALA A 216 -7.09 10.09 9.50
N ALA A 217 -7.64 10.73 10.54
CA ALA A 217 -6.84 11.38 11.58
C ALA A 217 -6.45 10.34 12.64
N ALA A 218 -5.48 9.49 12.30
CA ALA A 218 -5.09 8.37 13.17
C ALA A 218 -4.16 8.79 14.33
N HIS A 219 -3.35 9.85 14.14
CA HIS A 219 -2.37 10.32 15.10
C HIS A 219 -2.26 11.84 15.08
N GLY A 220 -2.51 12.44 16.26
CA GLY A 220 -2.42 13.89 16.46
C GLY A 220 -3.14 14.72 15.40
N ASP A 221 -2.71 15.97 15.26
CA ASP A 221 -3.30 16.93 14.33
C ASP A 221 -2.34 17.40 13.22
N LYS A 222 -1.09 16.91 13.20
CA LYS A 222 -0.03 17.34 12.25
C LYS A 222 0.22 16.38 11.10
N ALA A 223 -0.63 15.40 10.93
CA ALA A 223 -0.49 14.36 9.93
C ALA A 223 -1.87 13.83 9.52
N PHE A 224 -1.94 13.12 8.41
CA PHE A 224 -3.09 12.26 8.11
C PHE A 224 -2.59 10.87 7.71
N ALA A 225 -3.33 9.85 8.11
CA ALA A 225 -3.05 8.47 7.75
C ALA A 225 -3.82 8.08 6.49
N GLU A 226 -3.18 7.31 5.62
CA GLU A 226 -3.82 6.57 4.54
C GLU A 226 -3.76 5.08 4.87
N ALA A 227 -4.93 4.47 5.10
CA ALA A 227 -5.04 3.04 5.31
C ALA A 227 -5.65 2.37 4.09
N VAL A 228 -5.03 1.29 3.64
CA VAL A 228 -5.57 0.41 2.60
C VAL A 228 -5.65 -1.00 3.16
N SER A 229 -6.83 -1.62 3.14
CA SER A 229 -7.05 -2.97 3.67
C SER A 229 -7.60 -3.90 2.60
N LEU A 230 -6.98 -5.08 2.52
CA LEU A 230 -7.43 -6.19 1.70
C LEU A 230 -8.40 -7.03 2.52
N VAL A 231 -9.56 -7.35 1.94
CA VAL A 231 -10.58 -8.16 2.59
C VAL A 231 -10.95 -9.37 1.76
N GLN A 232 -11.34 -10.44 2.45
CA GLN A 232 -12.01 -11.61 1.87
C GLN A 232 -13.24 -11.91 2.72
N GLY A 233 -14.43 -11.63 2.18
CA GLY A 233 -15.66 -11.73 2.97
C GLY A 233 -15.66 -10.80 4.19
N ASP A 234 -15.79 -11.36 5.39
CA ASP A 234 -15.76 -10.63 6.67
C ASP A 234 -14.37 -10.60 7.33
N VAL A 235 -13.32 -11.07 6.65
CA VAL A 235 -11.95 -11.15 7.15
C VAL A 235 -11.11 -9.99 6.61
N LEU A 236 -10.38 -9.32 7.49
CA LEU A 236 -9.31 -8.38 7.15
C LEU A 236 -8.05 -9.19 6.88
N VAL A 237 -7.74 -9.41 5.61
CA VAL A 237 -6.64 -10.30 5.17
C VAL A 237 -5.27 -9.68 5.48
N ALA A 238 -5.09 -8.42 5.11
CA ALA A 238 -3.90 -7.62 5.38
C ALA A 238 -4.28 -6.13 5.31
N ALA A 239 -3.50 -5.25 5.94
CA ALA A 239 -3.59 -3.82 5.68
C ALA A 239 -2.21 -3.19 5.53
N SER A 240 -2.13 -2.16 4.70
CA SER A 240 -0.97 -1.29 4.61
C SER A 240 -1.36 0.11 5.05
N ILE A 241 -0.69 0.63 6.07
CA ILE A 241 -0.96 1.94 6.66
C ILE A 241 0.27 2.81 6.48
N ASP A 242 0.06 4.02 5.97
CA ASP A 242 1.08 5.05 5.98
C ASP A 242 0.53 6.35 6.54
N GLU A 243 1.41 7.27 6.89
CA GLU A 243 1.03 8.56 7.40
C GLU A 243 1.89 9.66 6.79
N PHE A 244 1.22 10.72 6.36
CA PHE A 244 1.83 11.85 5.69
C PHE A 244 1.88 13.04 6.63
N GLN A 245 3.03 13.69 6.68
CA GLN A 245 3.26 14.83 7.55
C GLN A 245 4.16 15.85 6.85
N PHE A 246 3.91 17.14 7.07
CA PHE A 246 4.87 18.16 6.66
C PHE A 246 6.09 18.16 7.56
N SER A 247 7.26 18.23 6.94
CA SER A 247 8.55 18.34 7.62
C SER A 247 9.35 19.50 7.05
N ASP A 248 10.32 19.98 7.83
CA ASP A 248 11.28 20.98 7.38
C ASP A 248 12.03 20.46 6.15
N ALA A 249 11.99 21.22 5.06
CA ALA A 249 12.63 20.89 3.78
C ALA A 249 14.16 20.77 3.90
N ALA A 250 14.76 21.37 4.93
CA ALA A 250 16.19 21.28 5.21
C ALA A 250 16.58 20.03 6.01
N THR A 251 15.62 19.15 6.35
CA THR A 251 15.91 17.90 7.07
C THR A 251 16.77 16.97 6.20
N ASP A 252 17.97 16.64 6.68
CA ASP A 252 18.91 15.78 5.94
C ASP A 252 18.35 14.36 5.74
N GLY A 253 18.60 13.80 4.56
CA GLY A 253 18.14 12.46 4.17
C GLY A 253 16.63 12.33 3.90
N LEU A 254 15.86 13.42 4.00
CA LEU A 254 14.42 13.40 3.74
C LEU A 254 14.14 13.22 2.23
N VAL A 255 13.18 12.34 1.92
CA VAL A 255 12.63 12.10 0.59
C VAL A 255 11.17 12.60 0.57
N PRO A 256 10.90 13.75 -0.03
CA PRO A 256 9.53 14.24 -0.20
C PRO A 256 8.67 13.31 -1.05
N VAL A 257 7.34 13.46 -0.98
CA VAL A 257 6.45 12.79 -1.94
C VAL A 257 6.78 13.23 -3.38
N PRO A 258 6.51 12.40 -4.40
CA PRO A 258 6.76 12.74 -5.80
C PRO A 258 6.19 14.11 -6.19
N ASN A 259 6.82 14.77 -7.17
CA ASN A 259 6.49 16.11 -7.65
C ASN A 259 6.67 17.26 -6.63
N SER A 260 7.27 17.02 -5.47
CA SER A 260 7.64 18.07 -4.49
C SER A 260 8.74 19.03 -4.97
N ASP A 261 9.36 18.76 -6.12
CA ASP A 261 10.29 19.62 -6.85
C ASP A 261 9.67 20.26 -8.10
N ALA A 262 8.36 20.06 -8.30
CA ALA A 262 7.61 20.45 -9.49
C ALA A 262 6.29 21.17 -9.12
N GLY A 263 5.28 21.09 -9.99
CA GLY A 263 4.01 21.82 -9.84
C GLY A 263 3.25 21.55 -8.54
N PHE A 264 3.40 20.39 -7.92
CA PHE A 264 2.74 20.02 -6.67
C PHE A 264 3.23 20.86 -5.48
N ALA A 265 4.52 21.26 -5.50
CA ALA A 265 5.14 22.07 -4.45
C ALA A 265 4.51 23.46 -4.29
N ALA A 266 3.78 23.94 -5.30
CA ALA A 266 3.04 25.20 -5.21
C ALA A 266 1.97 25.21 -4.12
N GLY A 267 1.56 24.02 -3.64
CA GLY A 267 0.65 23.88 -2.51
C GLY A 267 1.29 23.95 -1.13
N TYR A 268 2.62 24.05 -1.03
CA TYR A 268 3.33 24.04 0.25
C TYR A 268 3.54 25.43 0.83
N ALA A 269 3.46 25.53 2.16
CA ALA A 269 4.01 26.66 2.88
C ALA A 269 5.53 26.75 2.65
N GLU A 270 6.10 27.93 2.85
CA GLU A 270 7.55 28.12 2.69
C GLU A 270 8.34 27.25 3.66
N GLY A 271 9.42 26.61 3.17
CA GLY A 271 10.37 25.87 3.99
C GLY A 271 9.91 24.47 4.41
N VAL A 272 8.76 23.98 3.95
CA VAL A 272 8.28 22.63 4.27
C VAL A 272 8.06 21.77 3.03
N VAL A 273 8.07 20.46 3.23
CA VAL A 273 7.73 19.45 2.23
C VAL A 273 6.85 18.38 2.85
N LEU A 274 5.93 17.82 2.06
CA LEU A 274 5.13 16.67 2.47
C LEU A 274 5.95 15.39 2.32
N MET A 275 5.97 14.55 3.36
CA MET A 275 6.67 13.27 3.34
C MET A 275 5.76 12.13 3.79
N SER A 276 6.02 10.93 3.26
CA SER A 276 5.51 9.66 3.78
C SER A 276 6.42 9.18 4.91
N LYS A 277 5.85 8.76 6.03
CA LYS A 277 6.62 8.19 7.15
C LYS A 277 7.18 6.81 6.83
N SER A 278 6.54 6.03 5.95
CA SER A 278 7.08 4.76 5.48
C SER A 278 8.35 4.95 4.66
N VAL A 279 8.33 5.83 3.66
CA VAL A 279 9.50 6.14 2.83
C VAL A 279 10.62 6.73 3.68
N ASN A 280 10.26 7.55 4.66
CA ASN A 280 11.21 8.25 5.53
C ASN A 280 11.38 7.60 6.90
N SER A 281 11.13 6.28 7.01
CA SER A 281 11.06 5.64 8.33
C SER A 281 12.34 5.81 9.13
N ASP A 282 13.53 5.75 8.51
CA ASP A 282 14.80 5.93 9.21
C ASP A 282 14.94 7.35 9.78
N VAL A 283 14.69 8.36 8.94
CA VAL A 283 14.75 9.79 9.33
C VAL A 283 13.70 10.08 10.41
N TYR A 284 12.48 9.61 10.23
CA TYR A 284 11.39 9.81 11.18
C TYR A 284 11.64 9.07 12.51
N SER A 285 12.16 7.85 12.45
CA SER A 285 12.51 7.06 13.65
C SER A 285 13.64 7.71 14.44
N ALA A 286 14.62 8.32 13.77
CA ALA A 286 15.66 9.10 14.43
C ALA A 286 15.05 10.28 15.20
N MET A 287 14.13 11.02 14.59
CA MET A 287 13.39 12.10 15.26
C MET A 287 12.53 11.59 16.42
N MET A 288 11.84 10.46 16.27
CA MET A 288 11.06 9.85 17.34
C MET A 288 11.95 9.45 18.53
N LYS A 289 13.12 8.87 18.26
CA LYS A 289 14.09 8.50 19.30
C LYS A 289 14.61 9.72 20.04
N GLU A 290 14.93 10.80 19.33
CA GLU A 290 15.44 12.03 19.95
C GLU A 290 14.37 12.78 20.74
N LYS A 291 13.18 12.97 20.16
CA LYS A 291 12.13 13.85 20.69
C LYS A 291 11.14 13.16 21.62
N ALA A 292 10.92 11.86 21.41
CA ALA A 292 9.91 11.08 22.13
C ALA A 292 10.49 9.82 22.81
N GLN A 293 11.82 9.64 22.80
CA GLN A 293 12.51 8.49 23.40
C GLN A 293 11.99 7.14 22.89
N ALA A 294 11.52 7.10 21.64
CA ALA A 294 11.01 5.87 21.04
C ALA A 294 12.10 4.80 20.96
N THR A 295 11.74 3.57 21.33
CA THR A 295 12.63 2.41 21.30
C THR A 295 12.44 1.54 20.07
N THR A 296 11.28 1.66 19.41
CA THR A 296 10.94 0.92 18.19
C THR A 296 10.88 1.88 17.01
N PRO A 297 11.52 1.55 15.87
CA PRO A 297 11.35 2.31 14.63
C PRO A 297 9.88 2.41 14.21
N TRP A 298 9.52 3.47 13.50
CA TRP A 298 8.15 3.72 13.05
C TRP A 298 7.61 2.58 12.20
N LEU A 299 8.36 2.15 11.16
CA LEU A 299 7.91 1.05 10.29
C LEU A 299 7.81 -0.27 11.06
N GLY A 300 8.69 -0.50 12.05
CA GLY A 300 8.59 -1.66 12.93
C GLY A 300 7.30 -1.66 13.77
N SER A 301 6.87 -0.49 14.24
CA SER A 301 5.59 -0.36 14.94
C SER A 301 4.40 -0.53 14.00
N MET A 302 4.46 0.01 12.78
CA MET A 302 3.42 -0.21 11.76
C MET A 302 3.30 -1.69 11.41
N SER A 303 4.41 -2.39 11.14
CA SER A 303 4.39 -3.83 10.85
C SER A 303 3.78 -4.65 11.99
N ALA A 304 4.02 -4.27 13.25
CA ALA A 304 3.38 -4.93 14.39
C ALA A 304 1.85 -4.70 14.42
N ILE A 305 1.39 -3.48 14.11
CA ILE A 305 -0.03 -3.14 14.02
C ILE A 305 -0.71 -3.90 12.87
N GLU A 306 -0.10 -3.90 11.69
CA GLU A 306 -0.60 -4.60 10.51
C GLU A 306 -0.64 -6.12 10.71
N ALA A 307 0.38 -6.70 11.34
CA ALA A 307 0.40 -8.11 11.70
C ALA A 307 -0.65 -8.45 12.77
N PHE A 308 -0.92 -7.54 13.71
CA PHE A 308 -1.95 -7.73 14.71
C PHE A 308 -3.33 -7.85 14.07
N ILE A 309 -3.68 -7.01 13.10
CA ILE A 309 -5.02 -7.01 12.47
C ILE A 309 -5.23 -8.10 11.42
N ALA A 310 -4.15 -8.62 10.81
CA ALA A 310 -4.22 -9.58 9.71
C ALA A 310 -4.92 -10.89 10.11
N GLY A 311 -5.77 -11.41 9.22
CA GLY A 311 -6.50 -12.67 9.37
C GLY A 311 -7.68 -12.63 10.34
N GLN A 312 -7.96 -11.49 10.97
CA GLN A 312 -9.08 -11.36 11.90
C GLN A 312 -10.39 -10.99 11.19
N LYS A 313 -11.51 -11.35 11.81
CA LYS A 313 -12.82 -10.83 11.40
C LYS A 313 -12.87 -9.32 11.64
N ILE A 314 -13.35 -8.56 10.66
CA ILE A 314 -13.44 -7.09 10.70
C ILE A 314 -14.22 -6.61 11.94
N ALA A 315 -15.26 -7.34 12.37
CA ALA A 315 -16.06 -7.01 13.54
C ALA A 315 -15.34 -7.22 14.89
N ASP A 316 -14.29 -8.04 14.90
CA ASP A 316 -13.57 -8.46 16.10
C ASP A 316 -12.27 -7.68 16.31
N VAL A 317 -11.73 -7.05 15.25
CA VAL A 317 -10.54 -6.20 15.33
C VAL A 317 -10.79 -5.00 16.25
N LYS A 318 -10.11 -4.98 17.39
CA LYS A 318 -10.21 -3.92 18.41
C LYS A 318 -8.86 -3.72 19.08
N ALA A 319 -8.42 -2.46 19.17
CA ALA A 319 -7.27 -2.05 19.96
C ALA A 319 -7.70 -0.92 20.91
N LYS A 320 -7.19 -0.92 22.14
CA LYS A 320 -7.47 0.12 23.12
C LYS A 320 -6.18 0.58 23.79
N GLY A 321 -5.86 1.85 23.57
CA GLY A 321 -4.65 2.45 24.11
C GLY A 321 -3.38 2.00 23.38
N PRO A 322 -2.22 2.50 23.83
CA PRO A 322 -0.95 2.36 23.13
C PRO A 322 -0.38 0.93 23.19
N ASP A 323 -0.61 0.22 24.29
CA ASP A 323 -0.06 -1.12 24.55
C ASP A 323 -0.93 -2.26 24.01
N ALA A 324 -1.96 -1.94 23.22
CA ALA A 324 -2.90 -2.93 22.68
C ALA A 324 -2.23 -3.92 21.71
N VAL A 325 -1.12 -3.52 21.10
CA VAL A 325 -0.39 -4.31 20.12
C VAL A 325 1.04 -4.53 20.58
N SER A 326 1.39 -5.78 20.84
CA SER A 326 2.76 -6.15 21.19
C SER A 326 3.71 -5.80 20.05
N GLY A 327 4.76 -5.04 20.36
CA GLY A 327 5.77 -4.61 19.38
C GLY A 327 5.52 -3.23 18.77
N ALA A 328 4.32 -2.65 18.93
CA ALA A 328 4.05 -1.27 18.58
C ALA A 328 4.26 -0.36 19.81
N THR A 329 5.04 0.71 19.67
CA THR A 329 5.28 1.68 20.77
C THR A 329 4.70 3.06 20.47
N LEU A 330 3.77 3.13 19.52
CA LEU A 330 3.11 4.38 19.14
C LEU A 330 1.94 4.63 20.08
N VAL A 331 1.80 5.87 20.55
CA VAL A 331 0.69 6.24 21.45
C VAL A 331 -0.66 6.03 20.76
N ASP A 332 -0.67 6.21 19.44
CA ASP A 332 -1.84 6.25 18.57
C ASP A 332 -2.16 4.90 17.90
N THR A 333 -1.59 3.80 18.40
CA THR A 333 -1.83 2.42 17.91
C THR A 333 -3.32 2.13 17.66
N ALA A 334 -4.21 2.54 18.57
CA ALA A 334 -5.65 2.34 18.40
C ALA A 334 -6.23 3.10 17.18
N GLY A 335 -5.77 4.31 16.90
CA GLY A 335 -6.21 5.10 15.76
C GLY A 335 -5.80 4.47 14.43
N TYR A 336 -4.60 3.90 14.35
CA TYR A 336 -4.15 3.16 13.15
C TYR A 336 -4.97 1.87 12.92
N VAL A 337 -5.29 1.14 13.99
CA VAL A 337 -6.18 -0.03 13.91
C VAL A 337 -7.58 0.38 13.43
N GLU A 338 -8.13 1.48 13.95
CA GLU A 338 -9.43 2.01 13.51
C GLU A 338 -9.43 2.45 12.04
N ALA A 339 -8.32 3.05 11.57
CA ALA A 339 -8.15 3.43 10.17
C ALA A 339 -8.17 2.20 9.25
N ALA A 340 -7.46 1.12 9.61
CA ALA A 340 -7.49 -0.13 8.86
C ALA A 340 -8.88 -0.80 8.87
N VAL A 341 -9.56 -0.84 10.01
CA VAL A 341 -10.94 -1.37 10.08
C VAL A 341 -11.89 -0.53 9.21
N SER A 342 -11.70 0.79 9.17
CA SER A 342 -12.49 1.68 8.31
C SER A 342 -12.19 1.46 6.82
N ALA A 343 -10.92 1.26 6.45
CA ALA A 343 -10.53 0.85 5.11
C ALA A 343 -11.18 -0.48 4.72
N ALA A 344 -11.15 -1.49 5.59
CA ALA A 344 -11.75 -2.80 5.34
C ALA A 344 -13.27 -2.70 5.11
N LYS A 345 -13.96 -1.82 5.83
CA LYS A 345 -15.40 -1.57 5.64
C LYS A 345 -15.73 -0.82 4.34
N ALA A 346 -14.75 -0.16 3.73
CA ALA A 346 -14.91 0.60 2.50
C ALA A 346 -14.58 -0.22 1.23
N ALA A 347 -14.25 -1.50 1.37
CA ALA A 347 -13.85 -2.41 0.29
C ALA A 347 -15.03 -3.01 -0.51
#